data_AF-A0A9W7CNP3-F1
#
_entry.id   AF-A0A9W7CNP3-F1
#
_cell.length_a   1.000
_cell.length_b   1.000
_cell.length_c   1.000
_cell.angle_alpha   90.00
_cell.angle_beta   90.00
_cell.angle_gamma   90.00
#
_symmetry.space_group_name_H-M   'P 1'
#
loop_
_entity.id
_entity.type
_entity.pdbx_description
1 polymer ?
#
loop_
_entity_poly.entity_id
_entity_poly.type
_entity_poly.pdbx_seq_one_letter_code
_entity_poly.pdbx_strand_id
1 'polypeptide(L)'
;MLSLTTNYNTTTHRSIGMTPNEAKGKVIEAELNHNQVEADKIDNELEVGTNVLYRLKKKTFDKEQARWSKAVYSIVGTDGYRVQIRSMNGHTLYKAPNDLKLVQSETTEATHQSK
;
A
#
# COMPACT_ATOMS: atom_id res chain seq x y z
N MET A 1 6.25 35.34 -21.84
CA MET A 1 6.36 34.59 -20.57
C MET A 1 5.67 33.24 -20.80
N LEU A 2 6.38 32.11 -20.73
CA LEU A 2 5.75 30.79 -20.85
C LEU A 2 4.95 30.49 -19.58
N SER A 3 3.78 29.88 -19.71
CA SER A 3 3.02 29.44 -18.54
C SER A 3 3.78 28.34 -17.78
N LEU A 4 3.57 28.23 -16.46
CA LEU A 4 4.16 27.18 -15.64
C LEU A 4 3.87 25.78 -16.22
N THR A 5 2.65 25.56 -16.71
CA THR A 5 2.22 24.31 -17.33
C THR A 5 2.98 24.03 -18.63
N THR A 6 3.14 25.04 -19.48
CA THR A 6 3.90 24.89 -20.72
C THR A 6 5.36 24.55 -20.42
N ASN A 7 5.98 25.25 -19.47
CA ASN A 7 7.36 24.98 -19.07
C ASN A 7 7.54 23.56 -18.53
N TYR A 8 6.67 23.13 -17.61
CA TYR A 8 6.71 21.77 -17.05
C TYR A 8 6.60 20.68 -18.12
N ASN A 9 5.71 20.85 -19.11
CA ASN A 9 5.45 19.86 -20.14
C ASN A 9 6.54 19.78 -21.22
N THR A 10 7.38 20.80 -21.35
CA THR A 10 8.43 20.90 -22.40
C THR A 10 9.86 20.85 -21.88
N THR A 11 10.06 20.87 -20.55
CA THR A 11 11.39 20.75 -19.94
C THR A 11 11.65 19.29 -19.56
N THR A 12 12.88 18.83 -19.78
CA THR A 12 13.28 17.45 -19.48
C THR A 12 13.25 17.21 -17.97
N HIS A 13 12.61 16.13 -17.55
CA HIS A 13 12.59 15.70 -16.15
C HIS A 13 13.65 14.63 -15.94
N ARG A 14 14.55 14.82 -14.97
CA ARG A 14 15.67 13.90 -14.72
C ARG A 14 15.22 12.48 -14.38
N SER A 15 14.07 12.33 -13.73
CA SER A 15 13.53 11.03 -13.30
C SER A 15 13.18 10.12 -14.48
N ILE A 16 12.65 10.69 -15.57
CA ILE A 16 12.19 9.94 -16.75
C ILE A 16 13.09 10.14 -17.98
N GLY A 17 14.09 11.03 -17.89
CA GLY A 17 15.04 11.33 -18.97
C GLY A 17 14.43 12.04 -20.19
N MET A 18 13.15 12.44 -20.13
CA MET A 18 12.41 13.07 -21.23
C MET A 18 11.44 14.14 -20.71
N THR A 19 10.80 14.87 -21.61
CA THR A 19 9.72 15.80 -21.28
C THR A 19 8.39 15.05 -21.11
N PRO A 20 7.43 15.55 -20.32
CA PRO A 20 6.09 14.96 -20.25
C PRO A 20 5.39 14.83 -21.62
N ASN A 21 5.59 15.80 -22.53
CA ASN A 21 5.04 15.71 -23.89
C ASN A 21 5.64 14.55 -24.70
N GLU A 22 6.94 14.28 -24.54
CA GLU A 22 7.61 13.15 -25.20
C GLU A 22 7.27 11.79 -24.57
N ALA A 23 6.92 11.76 -23.28
CA ALA A 23 6.50 10.56 -22.56
C ALA A 23 5.06 10.14 -22.89
N LYS A 24 4.25 11.05 -23.44
CA LYS A 24 2.84 10.80 -23.72
C LYS A 24 2.68 9.61 -24.69
N GLY A 25 2.00 8.56 -24.24
CA GLY A 25 1.74 7.35 -25.02
C GLY A 25 2.93 6.39 -25.11
N LYS A 26 4.05 6.68 -24.42
CA LYS A 26 5.17 5.74 -24.30
C LYS A 26 5.03 4.90 -23.05
N VAL A 27 5.34 3.62 -23.18
CA VAL A 27 5.50 2.72 -22.05
C VAL A 27 6.96 2.68 -21.66
N ILE A 28 7.24 2.91 -20.37
CA ILE A 28 8.60 2.81 -19.81
C ILE A 28 8.73 1.40 -19.24
N GLU A 29 9.13 0.44 -20.08
CA GLU A 29 9.27 -0.98 -19.71
C GLU A 29 10.14 -1.20 -18.47
N ALA A 30 11.17 -0.38 -18.28
CA ALA A 30 12.03 -0.44 -17.10
C ALA A 30 11.26 -0.17 -15.80
N GLU A 31 10.30 0.78 -15.80
CA GLU A 31 9.46 1.06 -14.64
C GLU A 31 8.44 -0.05 -14.42
N LEU A 32 7.84 -0.60 -15.48
CA LEU A 32 6.92 -1.74 -15.38
C LEU A 32 7.61 -2.95 -14.76
N ASN A 33 8.80 -3.31 -15.27
CA ASN A 33 9.58 -4.43 -14.74
C ASN A 33 9.99 -4.20 -13.28
N HIS A 34 10.40 -2.98 -12.93
CA HIS A 34 10.72 -2.65 -11.54
C HIS A 34 9.50 -2.81 -10.62
N ASN A 35 8.35 -2.31 -11.04
CA ASN A 35 7.10 -2.43 -10.28
C ASN A 35 6.65 -3.89 -10.14
N GLN A 36 6.83 -4.71 -11.18
CA GLN A 36 6.54 -6.14 -11.12
C GLN A 36 7.42 -6.85 -10.11
N VAL A 37 8.73 -6.59 -10.10
CA VAL A 37 9.66 -7.18 -9.12
C VAL A 37 9.29 -6.81 -7.69
N GLU A 38 8.90 -5.56 -7.44
CA GLU A 38 8.44 -5.14 -6.11
C GLU A 38 7.12 -5.80 -5.72
N ALA A 39 6.18 -5.96 -6.66
CA ALA A 39 4.94 -6.70 -6.43
C ALA A 39 5.22 -8.18 -6.08
N ASP A 40 6.10 -8.84 -6.84
CA ASP A 40 6.47 -10.24 -6.60
C ASP A 40 7.13 -10.44 -5.22
N LYS A 41 7.95 -9.49 -4.76
CA LYS A 41 8.53 -9.53 -3.40
C LYS A 41 7.44 -9.50 -2.33
N ILE A 42 6.47 -8.59 -2.48
CA ILE A 42 5.35 -8.45 -1.55
C ILE A 42 4.53 -9.75 -1.51
N ASP A 43 4.21 -10.32 -2.67
CA ASP A 43 3.44 -11.57 -2.74
C ASP A 43 4.20 -12.76 -2.13
N ASN A 44 5.54 -12.82 -2.27
CA ASN A 44 6.36 -13.84 -1.64
C ASN A 44 6.48 -13.68 -0.10
N GLU A 45 6.46 -12.46 0.41
CA GLU A 45 6.55 -12.19 1.86
C GLU A 45 5.21 -12.35 2.58
N LEU A 46 4.09 -12.18 1.86
CA LEU A 46 2.74 -12.11 2.42
C LEU A 46 1.85 -13.25 1.92
N GLU A 47 2.14 -14.45 2.41
CA GLU A 47 1.39 -15.66 2.07
C GLU A 47 -0.08 -15.57 2.53
N VAL A 48 -1.01 -15.92 1.64
CA VAL A 48 -2.44 -16.02 1.95
C VAL A 48 -2.65 -16.99 3.12
N GLY A 49 -3.48 -16.59 4.08
CA GLY A 49 -3.74 -17.35 5.31
C GLY A 49 -2.84 -16.96 6.49
N THR A 50 -1.76 -16.20 6.29
CA THR A 50 -0.99 -15.66 7.41
C THR A 50 -1.80 -14.63 8.20
N ASN A 51 -1.56 -14.60 9.51
CA ASN A 51 -2.24 -13.71 10.44
C ASN A 51 -1.43 -12.42 10.63
N VAL A 52 -2.12 -11.29 10.66
CA VAL A 52 -1.53 -9.95 10.72
C VAL A 52 -2.28 -9.01 11.66
N LEU A 53 -1.55 -8.03 12.19
CA LEU A 53 -2.09 -6.79 12.74
C LEU A 53 -1.84 -5.66 11.75
N TYR A 54 -2.76 -4.70 11.65
CA TYR A 54 -2.56 -3.51 10.83
C TYR A 54 -2.22 -2.29 11.67
N ARG A 55 -1.44 -1.38 11.10
CA ARG A 55 -1.00 -0.14 11.77
C ARG A 55 -2.16 0.85 11.92
N LEU A 56 -2.34 1.37 13.13
CA LEU A 56 -3.32 2.41 13.43
C LEU A 56 -2.79 3.79 13.01
N LYS A 57 -3.69 4.65 12.50
CA LYS A 57 -3.35 6.04 12.19
C LYS A 57 -3.04 6.78 13.48
N LYS A 58 -1.87 7.43 13.55
CA LYS A 58 -1.56 8.33 14.67
C LYS A 58 -2.50 9.53 14.63
N LYS A 59 -3.12 9.86 15.77
CA LYS A 59 -3.74 11.18 15.97
C LYS A 59 -2.66 12.16 16.43
N THR A 60 -2.73 13.40 15.95
CA THR A 60 -1.68 14.41 16.09
C THR A 60 -1.37 14.79 17.55
N PHE A 61 -2.33 14.66 18.46
CA PHE A 61 -2.24 15.26 19.81
C PHE A 61 -2.25 14.26 20.98
N ASP A 62 -2.38 12.97 20.70
CA ASP A 62 -2.52 11.96 21.74
C ASP A 62 -1.19 11.26 22.01
N LYS A 63 -0.74 11.31 23.26
CA LYS A 63 0.43 10.55 23.73
C LYS A 63 0.03 9.09 23.96
N GLU A 64 0.97 8.17 23.68
CA GLU A 64 0.89 6.73 24.03
C GLU A 64 -0.26 5.91 23.43
N GLN A 65 -0.72 6.21 22.20
CA GLN A 65 -1.69 5.36 21.52
C GLN A 65 -1.11 4.02 21.03
N ALA A 66 -1.96 3.00 21.02
CA ALA A 66 -1.67 1.72 20.39
C ALA A 66 -1.26 1.92 18.92
N ARG A 67 -0.14 1.31 18.53
CA ARG A 67 0.41 1.39 17.17
C ARG A 67 -0.26 0.41 16.20
N TRP A 68 -0.82 -0.68 16.72
CA TRP A 68 -1.34 -1.81 15.97
C TRP A 68 -2.79 -2.08 16.36
N SER A 69 -3.55 -2.69 15.44
CA SER A 69 -4.92 -3.12 15.69
C SER A 69 -4.99 -4.07 16.89
N LYS A 70 -6.11 -4.05 17.60
CA LYS A 70 -6.38 -5.03 18.66
C LYS A 70 -6.79 -6.38 18.07
N ALA A 71 -7.57 -6.36 17.00
CA ALA A 71 -8.00 -7.55 16.28
C ALA A 71 -6.91 -8.04 15.32
N VAL A 72 -6.81 -9.36 15.20
CA VAL A 72 -5.94 -10.09 14.28
C VAL A 72 -6.76 -10.44 13.04
N TYR A 73 -6.19 -10.23 11.87
CA TYR A 73 -6.81 -10.49 10.58
C TYR A 73 -5.98 -11.53 9.82
N SER A 74 -6.62 -12.32 8.96
CA SER A 74 -5.94 -13.19 8.00
C SER A 74 -5.76 -12.48 6.67
N ILE A 75 -4.61 -12.65 6.02
CA ILE A 75 -4.43 -12.25 4.61
C ILE A 75 -5.30 -13.15 3.73
N VAL A 76 -6.08 -12.55 2.84
CA VAL A 76 -6.94 -13.28 1.89
C VAL A 76 -6.56 -13.07 0.42
N GLY A 77 -5.64 -12.13 0.15
CA GLY A 77 -5.11 -11.87 -1.19
C GLY A 77 -4.47 -10.49 -1.31
N THR A 78 -3.98 -10.17 -2.50
CA THR A 78 -3.43 -8.86 -2.88
C THR A 78 -4.14 -8.35 -4.14
N ASP A 79 -4.29 -7.03 -4.29
CA ASP A 79 -4.84 -6.41 -5.50
C ASP A 79 -3.75 -5.80 -6.40
N GLY A 80 -2.49 -6.20 -6.19
CA GLY A 80 -1.30 -5.65 -6.84
C GLY A 80 -0.74 -4.37 -6.19
N TYR A 81 -1.48 -3.74 -5.28
CA TYR A 81 -1.01 -2.54 -4.56
C TYR A 81 -1.27 -2.59 -3.05
N ARG A 82 -2.35 -3.25 -2.64
CA ARG A 82 -2.79 -3.42 -1.27
C ARG A 82 -3.07 -4.87 -0.98
N VAL A 83 -2.87 -5.21 0.28
CA VAL A 83 -3.15 -6.53 0.85
C VAL A 83 -4.56 -6.50 1.41
N GLN A 84 -5.38 -7.44 0.97
CA GLN A 84 -6.70 -7.68 1.49
C GLN A 84 -6.59 -8.54 2.75
N ILE A 85 -7.11 -8.03 3.86
CA ILE A 85 -7.11 -8.71 5.16
C ILE A 85 -8.54 -8.86 5.67
N ARG A 86 -8.86 -9.97 6.33
CA ARG A 86 -10.21 -10.29 6.81
C ARG A 86 -10.18 -10.76 8.26
N SER A 87 -11.10 -10.25 9.08
CA SER A 87 -11.31 -10.71 10.45
C SER A 87 -12.24 -11.92 10.50
N MET A 88 -12.36 -12.54 11.68
CA MET A 88 -13.21 -13.72 11.88
C MET A 88 -14.69 -13.46 11.55
N ASN A 89 -15.19 -12.26 11.86
CA ASN A 89 -16.56 -11.83 11.57
C ASN A 89 -16.75 -11.25 10.15
N GLY A 90 -15.80 -11.51 9.23
CA GLY A 90 -15.92 -11.15 7.82
C GLY A 90 -15.59 -9.69 7.46
N HIS A 91 -15.23 -8.86 8.43
CA HIS A 91 -14.82 -7.47 8.17
C HIS A 91 -13.52 -7.46 7.37
N THR A 92 -13.57 -6.85 6.18
CA THR A 92 -12.49 -6.86 5.20
C THR A 92 -11.89 -5.47 5.06
N LEU A 93 -10.56 -5.37 5.08
CA LEU A 93 -9.80 -4.14 4.92
C LEU A 93 -8.71 -4.30 3.85
N TYR A 94 -8.31 -3.18 3.25
CA TYR A 94 -7.20 -3.10 2.31
C TYR A 94 -6.10 -2.22 2.91
N LYS A 95 -4.89 -2.76 3.04
CA LYS A 95 -3.75 -2.09 3.69
C LYS A 95 -2.49 -2.18 2.85
N ALA A 96 -1.60 -1.21 3.02
CA ALA A 96 -0.27 -1.30 2.44
C ALA A 96 0.52 -2.44 3.12
N PRO A 97 1.37 -3.19 2.41
CA PRO A 97 2.23 -4.21 2.98
C PRO A 97 3.02 -3.72 4.19
N ASN A 98 3.61 -2.53 4.09
CA ASN A 98 4.41 -1.89 5.15
C ASN A 98 3.62 -1.48 6.40
N ASP A 99 2.29 -1.52 6.34
CA ASP A 99 1.40 -1.26 7.47
C ASP A 99 0.89 -2.56 8.11
N LEU A 100 1.41 -3.72 7.70
CA LEU A 100 1.09 -5.02 8.29
C LEU A 100 2.23 -5.53 9.17
N LYS A 101 1.86 -6.27 10.20
CA LYS A 101 2.79 -7.00 11.06
C LYS A 101 2.31 -8.45 11.19
N LEU A 102 3.13 -9.38 10.71
CA LEU A 102 2.90 -10.83 10.87
C LEU A 102 2.84 -11.21 12.35
N VAL A 103 1.90 -12.09 12.69
CA VAL A 103 1.71 -12.65 14.04
C VAL A 103 1.35 -14.12 13.96
N GLN A 104 1.67 -14.88 15.01
CA GLN A 104 1.31 -16.30 15.12
C GLN A 104 -0.07 -16.53 15.76
N SER A 105 -0.67 -15.48 16.32
CA SER A 105 -1.99 -15.55 16.95
C SER A 105 -3.09 -15.80 15.93
N GLU A 106 -4.16 -16.49 16.32
CA GLU A 106 -5.32 -16.75 15.47
C GLU A 106 -6.08 -15.46 15.11
N THR A 107 -6.76 -15.50 13.96
CA THR A 107 -7.64 -14.41 13.51
C THR A 107 -8.79 -14.21 14.49
N THR A 108 -9.06 -12.95 14.85
CA THR A 108 -10.09 -12.58 15.84
C THR A 108 -11.18 -11.71 15.24
N GLU A 109 -12.27 -11.51 15.98
CA GLU A 109 -13.35 -10.63 15.57
C GLU A 109 -12.91 -9.16 15.55
N ALA A 110 -13.26 -8.45 14.48
CA ALA A 110 -13.08 -7.02 14.43
C ALA A 110 -14.07 -6.35 15.39
N THR A 111 -13.56 -5.64 16.39
CA THR A 111 -14.41 -4.79 17.23
C THR A 111 -14.86 -3.59 16.39
N HIS A 112 -16.17 -3.42 16.20
CA HIS A 112 -16.72 -2.20 15.61
C HIS A 112 -16.33 -1.02 16.51
N GLN A 113 -15.35 -0.22 16.10
CA GLN A 113 -15.18 1.10 16.68
C GLN A 113 -16.27 1.99 16.07
N SER A 114 -17.40 2.09 16.76
CA SER A 114 -18.36 3.17 16.55
C SER A 114 -17.59 4.49 16.64
N LYS A 115 -17.77 5.32 15.61
CA LYS A 115 -17.14 6.64 15.47
C LYS A 115 -17.35 7.53 16.68
#